data_AF-A0A948SED1-F1
#
_entry.id   AF-A0A948SED1-F1
#
_cell.length_a   1.000
_cell.length_b   1.000
_cell.length_c   1.000
_cell.angle_alpha   90.00
_cell.angle_beta   90.00
_cell.angle_gamma   90.00
#
_symmetry.space_group_name_H-M   'P 1'
#
loop_
_entity.id
_entity.type
_entity.pdbx_description
1 polymer ?
#
loop_
_entity_poly.entity_id
_entity_poly.type
_entity_poly.pdbx_seq_one_letter_code
_entity_poly.pdbx_strand_id
1 'polypeptide(L)'
;MTWVDGDPIESLVNDADDLRNRVAEQLFELVLKELFEFHVLQSDPNFANYRFNRARQHIVLLDFGATRALPLMIVEGYRKLMRAGLAKNRATMHEAATEIGYFGLEMNQQQINTVMDLFEMACEPLCHIGAYDFATSTLPRRMHDLGMTLALDRDFWHTPPIDALFLHRKLAGMYLLAARLRAKVDIGDLARKYLTH
;
A
#
# COMPACT_ATOMS: atom_id res chain seq x y z
N MET A 1 9.88 -16.80 -21.75
CA MET A 1 9.25 -15.47 -21.75
C MET A 1 9.13 -14.99 -23.18
N THR A 2 7.92 -14.65 -23.63
CA THR A 2 7.69 -13.99 -24.93
C THR A 2 8.10 -12.52 -24.81
N TRP A 3 8.67 -11.93 -25.86
CA TRP A 3 8.95 -10.49 -25.86
C TRP A 3 7.63 -9.72 -25.75
N VAL A 4 7.52 -8.82 -24.78
CA VAL A 4 6.34 -7.96 -24.60
C VAL A 4 6.73 -6.50 -24.78
N ASP A 5 6.04 -5.85 -25.70
CA ASP A 5 6.27 -4.46 -26.06
C ASP A 5 5.63 -3.49 -25.06
N GLY A 6 6.26 -2.36 -24.81
CA GLY A 6 5.80 -1.33 -23.88
C GLY A 6 6.94 -0.50 -23.30
N ASP A 7 6.64 0.73 -22.90
CA ASP A 7 7.60 1.66 -22.34
C ASP A 7 7.70 1.50 -20.83
N PRO A 8 8.82 1.91 -20.20
CA PRO A 8 8.90 2.00 -18.74
C PRO A 8 7.72 2.80 -18.20
N ILE A 9 7.05 2.30 -17.16
CA ILE A 9 5.83 2.93 -16.66
C ILE A 9 6.07 4.38 -16.19
N GLU A 10 7.28 4.67 -15.71
CA GLU A 10 7.72 5.99 -15.27
C GLU A 10 7.76 7.02 -16.40
N SER A 11 7.85 6.59 -17.66
CA SER A 11 7.80 7.48 -18.82
C SER A 11 6.47 8.21 -18.95
N LEU A 12 5.41 7.67 -18.32
CA LEU A 12 4.07 8.25 -18.32
C LEU A 12 4.00 9.62 -17.64
N VAL A 13 5.03 10.04 -16.90
CA VAL A 13 5.08 11.38 -16.27
C VAL A 13 4.86 12.53 -17.28
N ASN A 14 5.16 12.31 -18.56
CA ASN A 14 5.00 13.30 -19.63
C ASN A 14 3.67 13.18 -20.39
N ASP A 15 2.87 12.14 -20.12
CA ASP A 15 1.56 11.95 -20.75
C ASP A 15 0.47 12.77 -20.05
N ALA A 16 -0.73 12.82 -20.64
CA ALA A 16 -1.88 13.54 -20.09
C ALA A 16 -2.31 13.03 -18.71
N ASP A 17 -2.82 13.94 -17.87
CA ASP A 17 -3.26 13.66 -16.49
C ASP A 17 -4.21 12.47 -16.40
N ASP A 18 -5.19 12.38 -17.30
CA ASP A 18 -6.17 11.28 -17.33
C ASP A 18 -5.52 9.91 -17.51
N LEU A 19 -4.48 9.81 -18.36
CA LEU A 19 -3.76 8.55 -18.56
C LEU A 19 -2.94 8.19 -17.31
N ARG A 20 -2.25 9.17 -16.71
CA ARG A 20 -1.44 8.93 -15.50
C ARG A 20 -2.31 8.50 -14.32
N ASN A 21 -3.44 9.17 -14.11
CA ASN A 21 -4.41 8.87 -13.05
C ASN A 21 -5.00 7.47 -13.24
N ARG A 22 -5.46 7.14 -14.45
CA ARG A 22 -6.02 5.81 -14.76
C ARG A 22 -5.00 4.68 -14.56
N VAL A 23 -3.76 4.87 -15.00
CA VAL A 23 -2.72 3.85 -14.80
C VAL A 23 -2.40 3.67 -13.31
N ALA A 24 -2.28 4.75 -12.56
CA ALA A 24 -2.08 4.67 -11.11
C ALA A 24 -3.26 3.97 -10.42
N GLU A 25 -4.50 4.29 -10.80
CA GLU A 25 -5.70 3.63 -10.28
C GLU A 25 -5.69 2.13 -10.55
N GLN A 26 -5.38 1.70 -11.78
CA GLN A 26 -5.25 0.29 -12.13
C GLN A 26 -4.18 -0.46 -11.33
N LEU A 27 -3.07 0.21 -10.99
CA LEU A 27 -2.02 -0.37 -10.15
C LEU A 27 -2.47 -0.51 -8.69
N PHE A 28 -3.15 0.49 -8.14
CA PHE A 28 -3.75 0.36 -6.80
C PHE A 28 -4.84 -0.72 -6.77
N GLU A 29 -5.64 -0.82 -7.84
CA GLU A 29 -6.65 -1.88 -7.98
C GLU A 29 -5.99 -3.26 -8.00
N LEU A 30 -4.88 -3.41 -8.73
CA LEU A 30 -4.09 -4.64 -8.74
C LEU A 30 -3.63 -5.02 -7.33
N VAL A 31 -3.12 -4.08 -6.53
CA VAL A 31 -2.71 -4.34 -5.15
C VAL A 31 -3.89 -4.81 -4.29
N LEU A 32 -5.06 -4.22 -4.45
CA LEU A 32 -6.27 -4.62 -3.73
C LEU A 32 -6.74 -6.02 -4.15
N LYS A 33 -6.67 -6.36 -5.44
CA LYS A 33 -6.97 -7.71 -5.93
C LYS A 33 -5.98 -8.73 -5.40
N GLU A 34 -4.68 -8.43 -5.45
CA GLU A 34 -3.64 -9.30 -4.89
C GLU A 34 -3.88 -9.59 -3.40
N LEU A 35 -4.32 -8.58 -2.64
CA LEU A 35 -4.58 -8.72 -1.22
C LEU A 35 -5.91 -9.43 -0.91
N PHE A 36 -7.02 -9.07 -1.58
CA PHE A 36 -8.37 -9.45 -1.17
C PHE A 36 -9.09 -10.44 -2.11
N GLU A 37 -8.55 -10.69 -3.30
CA GLU A 37 -9.15 -11.59 -4.29
C GLU A 37 -8.22 -12.77 -4.59
N PHE A 38 -6.96 -12.49 -4.93
CA PHE A 38 -6.00 -13.53 -5.31
C PHE A 38 -5.31 -14.14 -4.09
N HIS A 39 -5.19 -13.38 -3.00
CA HIS A 39 -4.39 -13.73 -1.81
C HIS A 39 -2.95 -14.09 -2.18
N VAL A 40 -2.40 -13.43 -3.19
CA VAL A 40 -1.04 -13.61 -3.70
C VAL A 40 -0.48 -12.23 -3.99
N LEU A 41 0.62 -11.90 -3.32
CA LEU A 41 1.26 -10.60 -3.39
C LEU A 41 2.55 -10.69 -4.18
N GLN A 42 2.72 -9.89 -5.24
CA GLN A 42 4.04 -9.58 -5.76
C GLN A 42 4.72 -8.58 -4.81
N SER A 43 5.72 -9.04 -4.05
CA SER A 43 6.34 -8.25 -3.00
C SER A 43 7.49 -7.34 -3.47
N ASP A 44 7.88 -7.42 -4.74
CA ASP A 44 8.91 -6.56 -5.32
C ASP A 44 8.30 -5.18 -5.68
N PRO A 45 8.75 -4.09 -5.03
CA PRO A 45 8.27 -2.75 -5.32
C PRO A 45 8.87 -2.13 -6.60
N ASN A 46 9.78 -2.83 -7.30
CA ASN A 46 10.52 -2.26 -8.42
C ASN A 46 9.61 -1.88 -9.60
N PHE A 47 9.58 -0.59 -9.95
CA PHE A 47 8.78 -0.09 -11.07
C PHE A 47 9.21 -0.62 -12.43
N ALA A 48 10.45 -1.10 -12.55
CA ALA A 48 10.95 -1.75 -13.76
C ALA A 48 10.14 -3.01 -14.14
N ASN A 49 9.43 -3.61 -13.18
CA ASN A 49 8.54 -4.75 -13.42
C ASN A 49 7.23 -4.35 -14.11
N TYR A 50 6.95 -3.05 -14.22
CA TYR A 50 5.76 -2.52 -14.88
C TYR A 50 6.15 -1.77 -16.14
N ARG A 51 5.49 -2.13 -17.23
CA ARG A 51 5.55 -1.39 -18.50
C ARG A 51 4.16 -0.94 -18.89
N PHE A 52 4.09 0.07 -19.74
CA PHE A 52 2.84 0.51 -20.33
C PHE A 52 2.90 0.41 -21.85
N ASN A 53 1.97 -0.34 -22.42
CA ASN A 53 1.82 -0.43 -23.86
C ASN A 53 0.83 0.66 -24.33
N ARG A 54 1.33 1.76 -24.88
CA ARG A 54 0.50 2.88 -25.36
C ARG A 54 -0.44 2.47 -26.50
N ALA A 55 -0.05 1.57 -27.39
CA ALA A 55 -0.91 1.13 -28.48
C ALA A 55 -2.15 0.35 -27.99
N ARG A 56 -1.95 -0.52 -26.99
CA ARG A 56 -3.01 -1.37 -26.41
C ARG A 56 -3.67 -0.76 -25.17
N GLN A 57 -3.12 0.32 -24.63
CA GLN A 57 -3.57 0.96 -23.39
C GLN A 57 -3.57 0.01 -22.18
N HIS A 58 -2.59 -0.89 -22.11
CA HIS A 58 -2.49 -1.92 -21.06
C HIS A 58 -1.19 -1.79 -20.26
N ILE A 59 -1.28 -2.10 -18.96
CA ILE A 59 -0.13 -2.34 -18.11
C ILE A 59 0.39 -3.76 -18.38
N VAL A 60 1.70 -3.88 -18.53
CA VAL A 60 2.42 -5.13 -18.73
C VAL A 60 3.21 -5.42 -17.46
N LEU A 61 2.99 -6.59 -16.85
CA LEU A 61 3.72 -7.08 -15.69
C LEU A 61 4.80 -8.06 -16.17
N LEU A 62 6.07 -7.75 -15.88
CA LEU A 62 7.21 -8.50 -16.43
C LEU A 62 7.69 -9.64 -15.52
N ASP A 63 7.63 -9.44 -14.21
CA ASP A 63 8.22 -10.36 -13.25
C ASP A 63 7.20 -10.78 -12.18
N PHE A 64 7.20 -12.07 -11.88
CA PHE A 64 6.42 -12.70 -10.83
C PHE A 64 7.31 -13.55 -9.90
N GLY A 65 8.65 -13.45 -10.00
CA GLY A 65 9.59 -14.24 -9.22
C GLY A 65 9.55 -13.99 -7.71
N ALA A 66 8.99 -12.84 -7.30
CA ALA A 66 8.77 -12.47 -5.91
C ALA A 66 7.29 -12.50 -5.50
N THR A 67 6.46 -13.37 -6.11
CA THR A 67 5.08 -13.58 -5.65
C THR A 67 5.03 -14.52 -4.47
N ARG A 68 4.19 -14.20 -3.47
CA ARG A 68 4.02 -15.02 -2.26
C ARG A 68 2.55 -15.13 -1.92
N ALA A 69 2.09 -16.31 -1.53
CA ALA A 69 0.74 -16.50 -1.02
C ALA A 69 0.59 -15.83 0.34
N LEU A 70 -0.51 -15.12 0.56
CA LEU A 70 -0.84 -14.48 1.83
C LEU A 70 -1.72 -15.41 2.66
N PRO A 71 -1.38 -15.67 3.93
CA PRO A 71 -2.27 -16.39 4.83
C PRO A 71 -3.60 -15.65 5.00
N LEU A 72 -4.72 -16.38 5.06
CA LEU A 72 -6.05 -15.77 5.23
C LEU A 72 -6.14 -14.89 6.49
N MET A 73 -5.46 -15.25 7.58
CA MET A 73 -5.40 -14.39 8.78
C MET A 73 -4.81 -13.01 8.51
N ILE A 74 -3.81 -12.90 7.62
CA ILE A 74 -3.20 -11.63 7.23
C ILE A 74 -4.19 -10.83 6.38
N VAL A 75 -4.83 -11.50 5.41
CA VAL A 75 -5.83 -10.89 4.53
C VAL A 75 -7.00 -10.31 5.34
N GLU A 76 -7.61 -11.11 6.22
CA GLU A 76 -8.71 -10.68 7.09
C GLU A 76 -8.28 -9.60 8.07
N GLY A 77 -7.08 -9.72 8.65
CA GLY A 77 -6.51 -8.71 9.53
C GLY A 77 -6.39 -7.36 8.83
N TYR A 78 -5.86 -7.31 7.61
CA TYR A 78 -5.77 -6.07 6.84
C TYR A 78 -7.14 -5.54 6.40
N ARG A 79 -8.09 -6.43 6.07
CA ARG A 79 -9.48 -6.02 5.78
C ARG A 79 -10.09 -5.33 7.00
N LYS A 80 -9.96 -5.92 8.19
CA LYS A 80 -10.44 -5.34 9.46
C LYS A 80 -9.73 -4.02 9.77
N LEU A 81 -8.41 -3.94 9.59
CA LEU A 81 -7.60 -2.74 9.82
C LEU A 81 -8.03 -1.57 8.91
N MET A 82 -8.16 -1.81 7.61
CA MET A 82 -8.57 -0.79 6.64
C MET A 82 -10.01 -0.31 6.89
N ARG A 83 -10.94 -1.23 7.20
CA ARG A 83 -12.32 -0.87 7.57
C ARG A 83 -12.36 -0.04 8.85
N ALA A 84 -11.57 -0.39 9.86
CA ALA A 84 -11.46 0.38 11.09
C ALA A 84 -10.88 1.79 10.83
N GLY A 85 -9.90 1.91 9.93
CA GLY A 85 -9.37 3.19 9.47
C GLY A 85 -10.44 4.08 8.84
N LEU A 86 -11.22 3.54 7.89
CA LEU A 86 -12.35 4.24 7.27
C LEU A 86 -13.39 4.70 8.31
N ALA A 87 -13.67 3.85 9.31
CA ALA A 87 -14.60 4.16 10.40
C ALA A 87 -14.00 5.08 11.48
N LYS A 88 -12.72 5.45 11.38
CA LYS A 88 -11.95 6.15 12.42
C LYS A 88 -12.06 5.47 13.80
N ASN A 89 -12.13 4.15 13.80
CA ASN A 89 -12.26 3.34 15.00
C ASN A 89 -10.88 2.79 15.39
N ARG A 90 -10.14 3.57 16.18
CA ARG A 90 -8.80 3.21 16.64
C ARG A 90 -8.77 1.92 17.47
N ALA A 91 -9.81 1.64 18.25
CA ALA A 91 -9.88 0.43 19.06
C ALA A 91 -9.94 -0.84 18.18
N THR A 92 -10.84 -0.86 17.19
CA THR A 92 -10.92 -1.98 16.24
C THR A 92 -9.68 -2.07 15.36
N MET A 93 -9.06 -0.94 15.01
CA MET A 93 -7.78 -0.94 14.30
C MET A 93 -6.67 -1.59 15.14
N HIS A 94 -6.62 -1.30 16.43
CA HIS A 94 -5.67 -1.91 17.36
C HIS A 94 -5.86 -3.42 17.48
N GLU A 95 -7.11 -3.89 17.60
CA GLU A 95 -7.42 -5.32 17.58
C GLU A 95 -6.91 -5.98 16.29
N ALA A 96 -7.19 -5.38 15.13
CA ALA A 96 -6.74 -5.90 13.84
C ALA A 96 -5.20 -5.94 13.74
N ALA A 97 -4.52 -4.88 14.17
CA ALA A 97 -3.06 -4.85 14.23
C ALA A 97 -2.49 -5.91 15.18
N THR A 98 -3.19 -6.20 16.29
CA THR A 98 -2.84 -7.28 17.22
C THR A 98 -2.98 -8.64 16.56
N GLU A 99 -4.09 -8.89 15.86
CA GLU A 99 -4.36 -10.13 15.13
C GLU A 99 -3.35 -10.39 14.01
N ILE A 100 -2.90 -9.33 13.32
CA ILE A 100 -1.82 -9.42 12.32
C ILE A 100 -0.48 -9.75 13.00
N GLY A 101 -0.28 -9.36 14.26
CA GLY A 101 0.95 -9.63 15.01
C GLY A 101 1.92 -8.45 15.08
N TYR A 102 1.42 -7.21 15.07
CA TYR A 102 2.27 -6.01 15.18
C TYR A 102 2.77 -5.71 16.59
N PHE A 103 2.16 -6.28 17.62
CA PHE A 103 2.51 -5.99 19.00
C PHE A 103 3.20 -7.19 19.65
N GLY A 104 4.46 -6.99 20.05
CA GLY A 104 5.20 -7.93 20.88
C GLY A 104 4.78 -7.81 22.35
N LEU A 105 5.04 -8.87 23.14
CA LEU A 105 4.68 -8.94 24.56
C LEU A 105 5.33 -7.85 25.42
N GLU A 106 6.51 -7.36 25.01
CA GLU A 106 7.31 -6.40 25.77
C GLU A 106 7.11 -4.94 25.30
N MET A 107 6.24 -4.71 24.30
CA MET A 107 6.00 -3.36 23.81
C MET A 107 5.28 -2.51 24.86
N ASN A 108 5.83 -1.33 25.13
CA ASN A 108 5.20 -0.38 26.03
C ASN A 108 4.08 0.40 25.33
N GLN A 109 3.22 1.06 26.12
CA GLN A 109 2.06 1.78 25.58
C GLN A 109 2.45 2.91 24.60
N GLN A 110 3.61 3.54 24.78
CA GLN A 110 4.08 4.61 23.90
C GLN A 110 4.45 4.06 22.51
N GLN A 111 5.12 2.91 22.46
CA GLN A 111 5.47 2.22 21.22
C GLN A 111 4.21 1.75 20.47
N ILE A 112 3.26 1.15 21.21
CA ILE A 112 1.95 0.76 20.65
C ILE A 112 1.24 1.97 20.05
N ASN A 113 1.16 3.09 20.79
CA ASN A 113 0.53 4.32 20.29
C ASN A 113 1.21 4.83 19.02
N THR A 114 2.53 4.79 18.96
CA THR A 114 3.31 5.26 17.81
C THR A 114 3.07 4.39 16.57
N VAL A 115 2.99 3.07 16.72
CA VAL A 115 2.62 2.14 15.64
C VAL A 115 1.18 2.40 15.17
N MET A 116 0.27 2.63 16.10
CA MET A 116 -1.12 2.97 15.76
C MET A 116 -1.23 4.30 15.01
N ASP A 117 -0.42 5.30 15.37
CA ASP A 117 -0.37 6.58 14.66
C ASP A 117 0.16 6.40 13.22
N LEU A 118 1.13 5.50 13.01
CA LEU A 118 1.56 5.12 11.65
C LEU A 118 0.42 4.48 10.84
N PHE A 119 -0.41 3.62 11.43
CA PHE A 119 -1.54 3.01 10.71
C PHE A 119 -2.63 4.00 10.36
N GLU A 120 -2.99 4.88 11.29
CA GLU A 120 -3.94 5.95 11.00
C GLU A 120 -3.43 6.87 9.89
N MET A 121 -2.14 7.21 9.93
CA MET A 121 -1.51 8.03 8.91
C MET A 121 -1.46 7.31 7.55
N ALA A 122 -1.14 6.01 7.52
CA ALA A 122 -1.17 5.20 6.30
C ALA A 122 -2.58 5.09 5.68
N CYS A 123 -3.64 5.21 6.50
CA CYS A 123 -5.02 5.25 6.02
C CYS A 123 -5.44 6.62 5.48
N GLU A 124 -4.58 7.64 5.47
CA GLU A 124 -4.94 8.97 4.98
C GLU A 124 -5.49 8.98 3.54
N PRO A 125 -4.86 8.33 2.54
CA PRO A 125 -5.42 8.30 1.17
C PRO A 125 -6.74 7.56 1.10
N LEU A 126 -6.90 6.50 1.92
CA LEU A 126 -8.11 5.71 2.02
C LEU A 126 -9.29 6.52 2.59
N CYS A 127 -9.02 7.42 3.53
CA CYS A 127 -10.01 8.27 4.19
C CYS A 127 -10.23 9.63 3.51
N HIS A 128 -9.50 9.93 2.44
CA HIS A 128 -9.64 11.17 1.68
C HIS A 128 -10.97 11.18 0.90
N ILE A 129 -11.60 12.35 0.80
CA ILE A 129 -12.84 12.51 0.01
C ILE A 129 -12.44 12.93 -1.40
N GLY A 130 -12.70 12.07 -2.38
CA GLY A 130 -12.33 12.29 -3.77
C GLY A 130 -10.89 11.84 -4.07
N ALA A 131 -10.34 12.36 -5.16
CA ALA A 131 -9.02 11.95 -5.63
C ALA A 131 -7.89 12.52 -4.74
N TYR A 132 -7.12 11.63 -4.11
CA TYR A 132 -5.95 11.98 -3.32
C TYR A 132 -4.78 12.35 -4.23
N ASP A 133 -4.19 13.53 -4.04
CA ASP A 133 -3.04 14.02 -4.81
C ASP A 133 -1.71 13.54 -4.21
N PHE A 134 -1.13 12.52 -4.85
CA PHE A 134 0.11 11.90 -4.38
C PHE A 134 1.34 12.79 -4.59
N ALA A 135 1.33 13.73 -5.55
CA ALA A 135 2.47 14.61 -5.82
C ALA A 135 2.64 15.70 -4.78
N THR A 136 1.55 16.17 -4.18
CA THR A 136 1.58 17.27 -3.19
C THR A 136 1.54 16.77 -1.75
N SER A 137 1.39 15.47 -1.55
CA SER A 137 1.27 14.91 -0.22
C SER A 137 2.58 14.87 0.56
N THR A 138 2.48 15.18 1.86
CA THR A 138 3.56 15.09 2.83
C THR A 138 3.61 13.74 3.57
N LEU A 139 2.72 12.80 3.22
CA LEU A 139 2.58 11.52 3.91
C LEU A 139 3.89 10.72 3.98
N PRO A 140 4.69 10.54 2.90
CA PRO A 140 5.93 9.77 2.96
C PRO A 140 6.93 10.33 3.97
N ARG A 141 7.06 11.66 4.03
CA ARG A 141 7.94 12.33 4.98
C ARG A 141 7.46 12.11 6.41
N ARG A 142 6.18 12.32 6.69
CA ARG A 142 5.62 12.11 8.03
C ARG A 142 5.76 10.65 8.50
N MET A 143 5.50 9.68 7.61
CA MET A 143 5.69 8.26 7.89
C MET A 143 7.15 7.91 8.15
N HIS A 144 8.08 8.49 7.38
CA HIS A 144 9.51 8.31 7.59
C HIS A 144 9.97 8.88 8.93
N ASP A 145 9.61 10.13 9.24
CA ASP A 145 10.01 10.79 10.48
C ASP A 145 9.52 10.01 11.72
N LEU A 146 8.25 9.56 11.70
CA LEU A 146 7.67 8.77 12.78
C LEU A 146 8.24 7.35 12.85
N GLY A 147 8.45 6.70 11.71
CA GLY A 147 9.11 5.39 11.63
C GLY A 147 10.55 5.43 12.14
N MET A 148 11.28 6.52 11.90
CA MET A 148 12.62 6.70 12.46
C MET A 148 12.62 6.85 13.97
N THR A 149 11.58 7.46 14.54
CA THR A 149 11.42 7.55 16.00
C THR A 149 11.32 6.16 16.63
N LEU A 150 10.57 5.24 15.99
CA LEU A 150 10.51 3.84 16.43
C LEU A 150 11.83 3.10 16.23
N ALA A 151 12.50 3.29 15.09
CA ALA A 151 13.74 2.57 14.78
C ALA A 151 14.92 2.96 15.68
N LEU A 152 14.91 4.18 16.22
CA LEU A 152 15.93 4.67 17.16
C LEU A 152 15.63 4.31 18.63
N ASP A 153 14.41 3.84 18.92
CA ASP A 153 14.05 3.31 20.22
C ASP A 153 14.71 1.94 20.41
N ARG A 154 15.68 1.87 21.32
CA ARG A 154 16.48 0.66 21.58
C ARG A 154 15.64 -0.49 22.13
N ASP A 155 14.51 -0.18 22.76
CA ASP A 155 13.61 -1.16 23.35
C ASP A 155 12.51 -1.58 22.35
N PHE A 156 12.51 -1.03 21.13
CA PHE A 156 11.61 -1.44 20.05
C PHE A 156 12.21 -2.64 19.30
N TRP A 157 12.22 -3.81 19.95
CA TRP A 157 12.66 -5.07 19.35
C TRP A 157 11.48 -5.97 19.02
N HIS A 158 10.61 -5.53 18.11
CA HIS A 158 9.60 -6.40 17.51
C HIS A 158 9.58 -6.24 16.00
N THR A 159 9.81 -7.35 15.29
CA THR A 159 9.70 -7.37 13.84
C THR A 159 8.30 -7.84 13.47
N PRO A 160 7.50 -7.02 12.76
CA PRO A 160 6.21 -7.47 12.24
C PRO A 160 6.36 -8.73 11.38
N PRO A 161 5.30 -9.51 11.17
CA PRO A 161 5.34 -10.65 10.28
C PRO A 161 5.90 -10.29 8.92
N ILE A 162 6.65 -11.20 8.32
CA ILE A 162 7.33 -10.94 7.04
C ILE A 162 6.36 -10.53 5.92
N ASP A 163 5.14 -11.09 5.92
CA ASP A 163 4.12 -10.79 4.93
C ASP A 163 3.61 -9.34 5.07
N ALA A 164 3.51 -8.84 6.30
CA ALA A 164 3.16 -7.45 6.58
C ALA A 164 4.25 -6.48 6.08
N LEU A 165 5.53 -6.82 6.29
CA LEU A 165 6.65 -6.05 5.77
C LEU A 165 6.65 -5.97 4.24
N PHE A 166 6.34 -7.08 3.56
CA PHE A 166 6.24 -7.11 2.11
C PHE A 166 5.07 -6.30 1.58
N LEU A 167 3.90 -6.37 2.22
CA LEU A 167 2.76 -5.54 1.84
C LEU A 167 3.07 -4.06 2.00
N HIS A 168 3.67 -3.66 3.12
CA HIS A 168 4.09 -2.28 3.36
C HIS A 168 5.08 -1.78 2.31
N ARG A 169 6.07 -2.61 1.96
CA ARG A 169 7.03 -2.27 0.91
C ARG A 169 6.35 -2.07 -0.44
N LYS A 170 5.41 -2.93 -0.79
CA LYS A 170 4.63 -2.81 -2.03
C LYS A 170 3.80 -1.52 -2.04
N LEU A 171 3.05 -1.26 -0.97
CA LEU A 171 2.22 -0.05 -0.83
C LEU A 171 3.06 1.23 -0.89
N ALA A 172 4.21 1.25 -0.20
CA ALA A 172 5.16 2.36 -0.27
C ALA A 172 5.69 2.57 -1.69
N GLY A 173 6.02 1.49 -2.40
CA GLY A 173 6.38 1.54 -3.82
C GLY A 173 5.27 2.16 -4.67
N MET A 174 4.04 1.65 -4.58
CA MET A 174 2.91 2.18 -5.35
C MET A 174 2.64 3.66 -5.05
N TYR A 175 2.77 4.05 -3.79
CA TYR A 175 2.68 5.43 -3.38
C TYR A 175 3.72 6.31 -4.08
N LEU A 176 5.00 5.91 -4.03
CA LEU A 176 6.09 6.66 -4.66
C LEU A 176 5.93 6.73 -6.19
N LEU A 177 5.44 5.66 -6.81
CA LEU A 177 5.12 5.67 -8.24
C LEU A 177 4.01 6.66 -8.56
N ALA A 178 2.91 6.64 -7.81
CA ALA A 178 1.80 7.57 -7.99
C ALA A 178 2.25 9.03 -7.81
N ALA A 179 3.11 9.29 -6.82
CA ALA A 179 3.70 10.60 -6.60
C ALA A 179 4.59 11.03 -7.79
N ARG A 180 5.45 10.13 -8.28
CA ARG A 180 6.30 10.36 -9.47
C ARG A 180 5.48 10.64 -10.73
N LEU A 181 4.38 9.89 -10.92
CA LEU A 181 3.43 10.09 -12.01
C LEU A 181 2.53 11.31 -11.80
N ARG A 182 2.62 12.00 -10.66
CA ARG A 182 1.75 13.13 -10.29
C ARG A 182 0.27 12.77 -10.43
N ALA A 183 -0.05 11.56 -10.00
CA ALA A 183 -1.38 10.99 -10.14
C ALA A 183 -2.29 11.43 -9.00
N LYS A 184 -3.59 11.53 -9.33
CA LYS A 184 -4.69 11.74 -8.40
C LYS A 184 -5.62 10.54 -8.48
N VAL A 185 -5.85 9.85 -7.37
CA VAL A 185 -6.65 8.61 -7.33
C VAL A 185 -7.56 8.62 -6.12
N ASP A 186 -8.84 8.25 -6.32
CA ASP A 186 -9.78 8.06 -5.21
C ASP A 186 -9.61 6.65 -4.61
N ILE A 187 -8.66 6.52 -3.69
CA ILE A 187 -8.35 5.26 -3.01
C ILE A 187 -9.53 4.79 -2.15
N GLY A 188 -10.28 5.73 -1.58
CA GLY A 188 -11.46 5.45 -0.76
C GLY A 188 -12.55 4.74 -1.56
N ASP A 189 -12.92 5.27 -2.73
CA ASP A 189 -13.89 4.64 -3.63
C ASP A 189 -13.39 3.28 -4.14
N LEU A 190 -12.12 3.22 -4.54
CA LEU A 190 -11.52 1.99 -5.05
C LEU A 190 -11.53 0.86 -4.02
N ALA A 191 -11.14 1.16 -2.77
CA ALA A 191 -11.07 0.17 -1.70
C ALA A 191 -12.45 -0.33 -1.26
N ARG A 192 -13.51 0.49 -1.34
CA ARG A 192 -14.87 0.08 -0.94
C ARG A 192 -15.33 -1.19 -1.64
N LYS A 193 -14.95 -1.38 -2.90
CA LYS A 193 -15.28 -2.57 -3.71
C LYS A 193 -14.79 -3.88 -3.10
N TYR A 194 -13.73 -3.82 -2.30
CA TYR A 194 -13.05 -4.99 -1.72
C TYR A 194 -13.27 -5.15 -0.20
N LEU A 195 -13.78 -4.10 0.46
CA LEU A 195 -13.97 -4.08 1.93
C LEU A 195 -15.41 -4.35 2.37
N THR A 196 -16.36 -4.45 1.43
CA THR A 196 -17.79 -4.72 1.70
C THR A 196 -18.17 -6.19 1.85
N HIS A 197 -17.25 -7.12 1.56
CA HIS A 197 -17.45 -8.56 1.70
C HIS A 197 -16.74 -9.11 2.94
#